data_AF-A0A8W8IAA7-F1
#
_entry.id   AF-A0A8W8IAA7-F1
#
_cell.length_a   1.000
_cell.length_b   1.000
_cell.length_c   1.000
_cell.angle_alpha   90.00
_cell.angle_beta   90.00
_cell.angle_gamma   90.00
#
_symmetry.space_group_name_H-M   'P 1'
#
loop_
_entity.id
_entity.type
_entity.pdbx_description
1 polymer ?
#
loop_
_entity_poly.entity_id
_entity_poly.type
_entity_poly.pdbx_seq_one_letter_code
_entity_poly.pdbx_strand_id
1 'polypeptide(L)'
;PGRVVTLIKSEDPEDEVWGVAYEIAKDDAESVRAHLDHREKGGYSSVTELFHPDDDTPEPFQLTIYLATESNSNYLGPAPLTNIARQIATSVGPSGKNIEYLLNLADAMRKISPHVHDPHLFELEAEVLKLCDTLRDS
;
A
#
# COMPACT_ATOMS: atom_id res chain seq x y z
N PRO A 1 -1.64 17.47 1.75
CA PRO A 1 -2.24 16.12 1.68
C PRO A 1 -1.17 15.08 1.99
N GLY A 2 -1.53 13.92 2.55
CA GLY A 2 -0.60 12.81 2.74
C GLY A 2 -0.27 12.06 1.43
N ARG A 3 0.64 11.09 1.53
CA ARG A 3 0.96 10.07 0.52
C ARG A 3 0.68 8.69 1.13
N VAL A 4 -0.12 7.90 0.44
CA VAL A 4 -0.38 6.48 0.75
C VAL A 4 -0.13 5.65 -0.50
N VAL A 5 0.04 4.33 -0.35
CA VAL A 5 0.32 3.46 -1.50
C VAL A 5 -0.93 3.29 -2.38
N THR A 6 -0.69 3.07 -3.66
CA THR A 6 -1.66 2.53 -4.62
C THR A 6 -0.93 1.57 -5.53
N LEU A 7 -1.63 0.61 -6.13
CA LEU A 7 -1.02 -0.26 -7.16
C LEU A 7 -1.22 0.39 -8.53
N ILE A 8 -0.19 0.29 -9.35
CA ILE A 8 -0.18 0.76 -10.73
C ILE A 8 0.08 -0.47 -11.59
N LYS A 9 -0.61 -0.56 -12.73
CA LYS A 9 -0.38 -1.64 -13.67
C LYS A 9 1.03 -1.51 -14.26
N SER A 10 1.86 -2.53 -14.08
CA SER A 10 3.16 -2.61 -14.74
C SER A 10 3.04 -3.22 -16.14
N GLU A 11 3.95 -2.82 -17.03
CA GLU A 11 4.20 -3.49 -18.31
C GLU A 11 5.26 -4.59 -18.19
N ASP A 12 6.02 -4.61 -17.08
CA ASP A 12 7.00 -5.64 -16.78
C ASP A 12 6.31 -6.85 -16.12
N PRO A 13 6.35 -8.05 -16.73
CA PRO A 13 5.76 -9.24 -16.14
C PRO A 13 6.50 -9.75 -14.90
N GLU A 14 7.73 -9.28 -14.65
CA GLU A 14 8.51 -9.64 -13.46
C GLU A 14 8.24 -8.70 -12.27
N ASP A 15 7.42 -7.66 -12.45
CA ASP A 15 7.02 -6.78 -11.36
C ASP A 15 5.97 -7.47 -10.47
N GLU A 16 6.26 -7.52 -9.18
CA GLU A 16 5.42 -8.17 -8.18
C GLU A 16 5.06 -7.23 -7.04
N VAL A 17 3.92 -7.50 -6.41
CA VAL A 17 3.50 -6.83 -5.17
C VAL A 17 3.20 -7.90 -4.14
N TRP A 18 3.91 -7.79 -3.01
CA TRP A 18 3.75 -8.69 -1.89
C TRP A 18 2.73 -8.14 -0.89
N GLY A 19 1.91 -9.03 -0.34
CA GLY A 19 0.82 -8.67 0.54
C GLY A 19 0.13 -9.87 1.17
N VAL A 20 -1.04 -9.65 1.75
CA VAL A 20 -1.82 -10.69 2.44
C VAL A 20 -3.21 -10.80 1.83
N ALA A 21 -3.61 -12.02 1.48
CA ALA A 21 -4.98 -12.35 1.14
C ALA A 21 -5.78 -12.69 2.42
N TYR A 22 -6.95 -12.09 2.57
CA TYR A 22 -7.85 -12.37 3.70
C TYR A 22 -9.07 -13.15 3.21
N GLU A 23 -9.29 -14.35 3.76
CA GLU A 23 -10.52 -15.10 3.52
C GLU A 23 -11.65 -14.53 4.40
N ILE A 24 -12.77 -14.22 3.77
CA ILE A 24 -13.97 -13.77 4.47
C ILE A 24 -14.90 -14.96 4.66
N ALA A 25 -15.37 -15.16 5.90
CA ALA A 25 -16.36 -16.19 6.19
C ALA A 25 -17.59 -16.03 5.29
N LYS A 26 -18.12 -17.15 4.78
CA LYS A 26 -19.22 -17.14 3.79
C LYS A 26 -20.44 -16.37 4.26
N ASP A 27 -20.78 -16.50 5.54
CA ASP A 27 -21.94 -15.84 6.14
C ASP A 27 -21.75 -14.31 6.26
N ASP A 28 -20.50 -13.83 6.29
CA ASP A 28 -20.15 -12.42 6.40
C ASP A 28 -19.83 -11.77 5.05
N ALA A 29 -19.62 -12.56 3.99
CA ALA A 29 -19.09 -12.10 2.70
C ALA A 29 -19.86 -10.92 2.10
N GLU A 30 -21.20 -10.96 2.12
CA GLU A 30 -22.01 -9.87 1.59
C GLU A 30 -21.86 -8.59 2.42
N SER A 31 -21.87 -8.72 3.74
CA SER A 31 -21.77 -7.58 4.66
C SER A 31 -20.39 -6.91 4.60
N VAL A 32 -19.32 -7.71 4.54
CA VAL A 32 -17.94 -7.22 4.44
C VAL A 32 -17.74 -6.56 3.08
N ARG A 33 -18.20 -7.15 1.99
CA ARG A 33 -18.12 -6.54 0.65
C ARG A 33 -18.87 -5.21 0.61
N ALA A 34 -20.09 -5.15 1.12
CA ALA A 34 -20.85 -3.89 1.16
C ALA A 34 -20.15 -2.81 2.00
N HIS A 35 -19.50 -3.20 3.10
CA HIS A 35 -18.70 -2.28 3.91
C HIS A 35 -17.48 -1.76 3.14
N LEU A 36 -16.73 -2.64 2.47
CA LEU A 36 -15.59 -2.28 1.65
C LEU A 36 -16.00 -1.36 0.50
N ASP A 37 -17.06 -1.69 -0.24
CA ASP A 37 -17.58 -0.86 -1.33
C ASP A 37 -17.96 0.56 -0.85
N HIS A 38 -18.56 0.67 0.35
CA HIS A 38 -18.87 1.96 0.93
C HIS A 38 -17.62 2.75 1.34
N ARG A 39 -16.61 2.09 1.89
CA ARG A 39 -15.35 2.72 2.28
C ARG A 39 -14.59 3.24 1.08
N GLU A 40 -14.58 2.47 -0.01
CA GLU A 40 -13.79 2.69 -1.21
C GLU A 40 -14.50 3.51 -2.31
N LYS A 41 -15.74 3.99 -2.04
CA LYS A 41 -16.52 4.88 -2.92
C LYS A 41 -15.78 6.15 -3.40
N GLY A 42 -14.66 6.50 -2.77
CA GLY A 42 -13.81 7.64 -3.09
C GLY A 42 -12.96 7.50 -4.36
N GLY A 43 -13.44 6.75 -5.36
CA GLY A 43 -12.78 6.58 -6.66
C GLY A 43 -11.85 5.37 -6.75
N TYR A 44 -12.02 4.36 -5.90
CA TYR A 44 -11.37 3.07 -6.07
C TYR A 44 -12.28 2.14 -6.89
N SER A 45 -11.68 1.28 -7.70
CA SER A 45 -12.35 0.23 -8.47
C SER A 45 -11.94 -1.14 -7.91
N SER A 46 -12.89 -2.07 -7.82
CA SER A 46 -12.59 -3.47 -7.53
C SER A 46 -12.13 -4.19 -8.80
N VAL A 47 -10.97 -4.84 -8.75
CA VAL A 47 -10.50 -5.76 -9.79
C VAL A 47 -10.36 -7.16 -9.22
N THR A 48 -10.35 -8.16 -10.10
CA THR A 48 -10.05 -9.54 -9.73
C THR A 48 -8.76 -9.94 -10.41
N GLU A 49 -7.76 -10.30 -9.60
CA GLU A 49 -6.43 -10.70 -10.06
C GLU A 49 -6.05 -12.05 -9.45
N LEU A 50 -5.11 -12.75 -10.07
CA LEU A 50 -4.60 -14.01 -9.56
C LEU A 50 -3.61 -13.75 -8.43
N PHE A 51 -3.89 -14.27 -7.23
CA PHE A 51 -2.97 -14.23 -6.10
C PHE A 51 -2.12 -15.49 -6.08
N HIS A 52 -0.81 -15.31 -5.91
CA HIS A 52 0.17 -16.38 -5.80
C HIS A 52 0.60 -16.49 -4.33
N PRO A 53 0.18 -17.54 -3.60
CA PRO A 53 0.62 -17.76 -2.23
C PRO A 53 2.14 -17.94 -2.15
N ASP A 54 2.73 -17.44 -1.07
CA ASP A 54 4.15 -17.58 -0.77
C ASP A 54 4.53 -19.01 -0.35
N ASP A 55 3.56 -19.76 0.17
CA ASP A 55 3.70 -21.18 0.44
C ASP A 55 3.21 -22.01 -0.75
N ASP A 56 3.95 -23.07 -1.12
CA ASP A 56 3.59 -23.95 -2.23
C ASP A 56 2.29 -24.78 -2.00
N THR A 57 1.49 -24.44 -0.98
CA THR A 57 0.37 -25.30 -0.54
C THR A 57 -0.98 -24.97 -1.17
N PRO A 58 -1.40 -23.70 -1.30
CA PRO A 58 -2.57 -23.37 -2.12
C PRO A 58 -2.13 -23.12 -3.56
N GLU A 59 -2.85 -23.70 -4.52
CA GLU A 59 -2.74 -23.25 -5.91
C GLU A 59 -3.14 -21.77 -6.02
N PRO A 60 -2.57 -21.01 -6.97
CA PRO A 60 -2.98 -19.63 -7.21
C PRO A 60 -4.49 -19.49 -7.37
N PHE A 61 -5.07 -18.45 -6.74
CA PHE A 61 -6.52 -18.27 -6.69
C PHE A 61 -6.95 -16.82 -6.94
N GLN A 62 -8.21 -16.63 -7.32
CA GLN A 62 -8.75 -15.30 -7.63
C GLN A 62 -8.94 -14.47 -6.36
N LEU A 63 -8.33 -13.28 -6.36
CA LEU A 63 -8.40 -12.31 -5.27
C LEU A 63 -9.06 -11.02 -5.75
N THR A 64 -9.96 -10.47 -4.93
CA THR A 64 -10.51 -9.13 -5.18
C THR A 64 -9.62 -8.07 -4.53
N ILE A 65 -9.20 -7.08 -5.32
CA ILE A 65 -8.36 -5.97 -4.88
C ILE A 65 -9.08 -4.65 -5.19
N TYR A 66 -9.01 -3.68 -4.27
CA TYR A 66 -9.51 -2.33 -4.48
C TYR A 66 -8.36 -1.39 -4.85
N LEU A 67 -8.45 -0.78 -6.03
CA LEU A 67 -7.38 0.03 -6.62
C LEU A 67 -7.85 1.44 -6.93
N ALA A 68 -7.06 2.45 -6.55
CA ALA A 68 -7.27 3.80 -7.07
C ALA A 68 -6.74 3.84 -8.51
N THR A 69 -7.62 4.16 -9.46
CA THR A 69 -7.21 4.39 -10.85
C THR A 69 -6.50 5.74 -10.96
N GLU A 70 -5.73 5.95 -12.04
CA GLU A 70 -5.10 7.25 -12.30
C GLU A 70 -6.11 8.40 -12.47
N SER A 71 -7.38 8.06 -12.77
CA SER A 71 -8.50 9.01 -12.83
C SER A 71 -9.03 9.41 -11.45
N ASN A 72 -8.55 8.82 -10.35
CA ASN A 72 -8.92 9.20 -9.00
C ASN A 72 -8.46 10.64 -8.70
N SER A 73 -9.33 11.48 -8.17
CA SER A 73 -9.01 12.89 -7.86
C SER A 73 -7.92 13.05 -6.79
N ASN A 74 -7.64 12.01 -6.01
CA ASN A 74 -6.57 11.97 -5.02
C ASN A 74 -5.26 11.37 -5.56
N TYR A 75 -5.22 10.92 -6.82
CA TYR A 75 -4.01 10.42 -7.44
C TYR A 75 -3.02 11.57 -7.65
N LEU A 76 -1.91 11.54 -6.91
CA LEU A 76 -0.86 12.56 -6.99
C LEU A 76 0.21 12.25 -8.04
N GLY A 77 0.11 11.11 -8.73
CA GLY A 77 1.07 10.69 -9.74
C GLY A 77 2.47 10.32 -9.21
N PRO A 78 3.34 9.88 -10.13
CA PRO A 78 4.75 9.66 -9.84
C PRO A 78 5.44 10.97 -9.43
N ALA A 79 6.38 10.87 -8.51
CA ALA A 79 7.18 12.01 -8.06
C ALA A 79 8.57 11.53 -7.64
N PRO A 80 9.58 12.43 -7.64
CA PRO A 80 10.89 12.09 -7.08
C PRO A 80 10.76 11.61 -5.64
N LEU A 81 11.50 10.54 -5.29
CA LEU A 81 11.45 9.92 -3.96
C LEU A 81 11.64 10.93 -2.84
N THR A 82 12.57 11.90 -3.00
CA THR A 82 12.82 12.98 -2.05
C THR A 82 11.62 13.91 -1.82
N ASN A 83 10.81 14.14 -2.86
CA ASN A 83 9.59 14.94 -2.74
C ASN A 83 8.49 14.15 -2.02
N ILE A 84 8.36 12.85 -2.31
CA ILE A 84 7.45 11.95 -1.60
C ILE A 84 7.84 11.89 -0.12
N ALA A 85 9.12 11.69 0.17
CA ALA A 85 9.64 11.61 1.53
C ALA A 85 9.37 12.88 2.33
N ARG A 86 9.64 14.07 1.76
CA ARG A 86 9.33 15.36 2.41
C ARG A 86 7.84 15.51 2.69
N GLN A 87 7.00 15.10 1.75
CA GLN A 87 5.55 15.16 1.92
C GLN A 87 5.09 14.24 3.06
N ILE A 88 5.62 13.01 3.13
CA ILE A 88 5.31 12.06 4.22
C ILE A 88 5.78 12.60 5.57
N ALA A 89 7.02 13.08 5.66
CA ALA A 89 7.61 13.56 6.92
C ALA A 89 6.82 14.70 7.57
N THR A 90 6.10 15.49 6.78
CA THR A 90 5.39 16.71 7.24
C THR A 90 3.87 16.58 7.27
N SER A 91 3.30 15.51 6.71
CA SER A 91 1.84 15.36 6.61
C SER A 91 1.22 14.68 7.83
N VAL A 92 0.07 15.22 8.27
CA VAL A 92 -0.76 14.66 9.34
C VAL A 92 -2.21 14.67 8.88
N GLY A 93 -2.89 13.54 9.03
CA GLY A 93 -4.31 13.37 8.74
C GLY A 93 -5.12 13.01 9.98
N PRO A 94 -6.45 12.82 9.83
CA PRO A 94 -7.31 12.40 10.95
C PRO A 94 -6.87 11.10 11.62
N SER A 95 -6.22 10.20 10.87
CA SER A 95 -5.73 8.90 11.35
C SER A 95 -4.33 8.93 11.97
N GLY A 96 -3.69 10.11 12.06
CA GLY A 96 -2.34 10.25 12.61
C GLY A 96 -1.31 10.78 11.62
N LYS A 97 -0.03 10.61 11.96
CA LYS A 97 1.07 11.12 11.12
C LYS A 97 1.31 10.20 9.94
N ASN A 98 1.60 10.76 8.76
CA ASN A 98 1.84 9.94 7.58
C ASN A 98 3.10 9.07 7.70
N ILE A 99 4.10 9.51 8.47
CA ILE A 99 5.28 8.68 8.76
C ILE A 99 4.91 7.39 9.49
N GLU A 100 3.93 7.42 10.41
CA GLU A 100 3.52 6.22 11.15
C GLU A 100 2.91 5.18 10.20
N TYR A 101 2.15 5.62 9.20
CA TYR A 101 1.66 4.75 8.13
C TYR A 101 2.80 4.05 7.38
N LEU A 102 3.81 4.81 6.94
CA LEU A 102 4.95 4.28 6.20
C LEU A 102 5.76 3.27 7.04
N LEU A 103 6.07 3.62 8.29
CA LEU A 103 6.83 2.75 9.19
C LEU A 103 6.06 1.48 9.54
N ASN A 104 4.76 1.57 9.79
CA ASN A 104 3.93 0.41 10.06
C ASN A 104 3.85 -0.53 8.85
N LEU A 105 3.80 0.01 7.64
CA LEU A 105 3.84 -0.79 6.42
C LEU A 105 5.20 -1.50 6.25
N ALA A 106 6.31 -0.77 6.38
CA ALA A 106 7.65 -1.35 6.27
C ALA A 106 7.91 -2.43 7.34
N ASP A 107 7.46 -2.20 8.58
CA ASP A 107 7.53 -3.18 9.67
C ASP A 107 6.64 -4.41 9.41
N ALA A 108 5.42 -4.22 8.89
CA ALA A 108 4.53 -5.33 8.52
C ALA A 108 5.15 -6.19 7.41
N MET A 109 5.71 -5.58 6.37
CA MET A 109 6.37 -6.30 5.27
C MET A 109 7.54 -7.14 5.75
N ARG A 110 8.40 -6.58 6.63
CA ARG A 110 9.52 -7.32 7.25
C ARG A 110 9.06 -8.52 8.07
N LYS A 111 7.87 -8.46 8.69
CA LYS A 111 7.33 -9.52 9.54
C LYS A 111 6.63 -10.61 8.73
N ILE A 112 5.89 -10.22 7.70
CA ILE A 112 5.04 -11.12 6.91
C ILE A 112 5.87 -11.84 5.84
N SER A 113 6.77 -11.12 5.18
CA SER A 113 7.57 -11.65 4.06
C SER A 113 9.03 -11.22 4.20
N PRO A 114 9.79 -11.77 5.16
CA PRO A 114 11.16 -11.33 5.48
C PRO A 114 12.18 -11.56 4.36
N HIS A 115 11.88 -12.46 3.41
CA HIS A 115 12.68 -12.75 2.21
C HIS A 115 12.44 -11.76 1.07
N VAL A 116 11.41 -10.92 1.17
CA VAL A 116 11.02 -9.98 0.12
C VAL A 116 11.66 -8.64 0.36
N HIS A 117 12.27 -8.09 -0.68
CA HIS A 117 12.82 -6.75 -0.66
C HIS A 117 12.04 -5.86 -1.65
N ASP A 118 11.23 -4.94 -1.12
CA ASP A 118 10.60 -3.86 -1.88
C ASP A 118 11.53 -2.64 -1.85
N PRO A 119 12.29 -2.36 -2.93
CA PRO A 119 13.26 -1.26 -2.93
C PRO A 119 12.58 0.08 -2.75
N HIS A 120 11.40 0.28 -3.37
CA HIS A 120 10.70 1.56 -3.30
C HIS A 120 10.28 1.87 -1.87
N LEU A 121 9.68 0.91 -1.17
CA LEU A 121 9.23 1.07 0.21
C LEU A 121 10.39 1.38 1.16
N PHE A 122 11.46 0.59 1.08
CA PHE A 122 12.59 0.71 2.02
C PHE A 122 13.49 1.91 1.74
N GLU A 123 13.68 2.30 0.47
CA GLU A 123 14.38 3.54 0.14
C GLU A 123 13.58 4.77 0.62
N LEU A 124 12.25 4.73 0.48
CA LEU A 124 11.39 5.81 0.94
C LEU A 124 11.39 5.92 2.47
N GLU A 125 11.33 4.81 3.18
CA GLU A 125 11.48 4.76 4.64
C GLU A 125 12.79 5.40 5.09
N ALA A 126 13.92 4.99 4.50
CA ALA A 126 15.23 5.50 4.85
C ALA A 126 15.34 7.01 4.63
N GLU A 127 14.83 7.52 3.50
CA GLU A 127 14.87 8.95 3.20
C GLU A 127 13.97 9.77 4.16
N VAL A 128 12.79 9.24 4.52
CA VAL A 128 11.89 9.90 5.49
C VAL A 128 12.55 9.98 6.87
N LEU A 129 13.19 8.91 7.35
CA LEU A 129 13.88 8.91 8.65
C LEU A 129 15.02 9.92 8.68
N LYS A 130 15.85 9.95 7.63
CA LYS A 130 16.95 10.92 7.48
C LYS A 130 16.46 12.37 7.52
N LEU A 131 15.34 12.65 6.84
CA LEU A 131 14.72 13.98 6.86
C LEU A 131 14.21 14.34 8.25
N CYS A 132 13.59 13.40 8.97
CA CYS A 132 13.10 13.64 10.33
C CYS A 132 14.22 13.92 11.32
N ASP A 133 15.37 13.25 11.20
CA ASP A 133 16.53 13.53 12.05
C ASP A 133 17.08 14.93 11.76
N THR A 134 17.22 15.28 10.48
CA THR A 134 17.65 16.64 10.08
C THR A 134 16.72 17.73 10.64
N LEU A 135 15.40 17.50 10.61
CA LEU A 135 14.40 18.44 11.12
C LEU A 135 14.37 18.56 12.65
N ARG A 136 14.85 17.53 13.38
CA ARG A 136 14.96 17.57 14.85
C ARG A 136 16.20 18.34 15.31
N ASP A 137 17.24 18.34 14.49
CA ASP A 137 18.51 19.02 14.75
C ASP A 137 18.53 20.50 14.27
N SER A 138 17.43 20.97 13.67
CA SER A 138 17.23 22.34 13.14
C SER A 138 16.46 23.23 14.10
#